data_AF-G7H2C2-F1
#
_entry.id   AF-G7H2C2-F1
#
_cell.length_a   1.000
_cell.length_b   1.000
_cell.length_c   1.000
_cell.angle_alpha   90.00
_cell.angle_beta   90.00
_cell.angle_gamma   90.00
#
_symmetry.space_group_name_H-M   'P 1'
#
loop_
_entity.id
_entity.type
_entity.pdbx_description
1 polymer ?
#
loop_
_entity_poly.entity_id
_entity_poly.type
_entity_poly.pdbx_seq_one_letter_code
_entity_poly.pdbx_strand_id
1 'polypeptide(L)'
;MSETDPEFEALDCTNILADVWLLLDNECDPGARARVQEHLDKCPSCLEQYGIEQQIKALIGRKCGGERAPQGLADRLRLQIRQSTTVTQTTDGDSVSRVTVTRTSITASETENPGDRR
;
A
#
# COMPACT_ATOMS: atom_id res chain seq x y z
N MET A 1 27.16 13.67 -26.19
CA MET A 1 27.39 13.08 -24.87
C MET A 1 27.17 14.22 -23.89
N SER A 2 26.05 14.21 -23.18
CA SER A 2 25.63 15.30 -22.29
C SER A 2 26.44 15.22 -21.00
N GLU A 3 27.30 16.21 -20.79
CA GLU A 3 28.01 16.45 -19.53
C GLU A 3 27.01 17.05 -18.54
N THR A 4 26.36 16.21 -17.72
CA THR A 4 25.50 16.68 -16.64
C THR A 4 26.37 17.26 -15.53
N ASP A 5 25.99 18.44 -15.03
CA ASP A 5 26.67 19.12 -13.93
C ASP A 5 26.53 18.28 -12.63
N PRO A 6 27.63 17.91 -11.95
CA PRO A 6 27.59 17.10 -10.74
C PRO A 6 26.79 17.76 -9.60
N GLU A 7 26.66 19.09 -9.59
CA GLU A 7 25.86 19.80 -8.60
C GLU A 7 24.34 19.60 -8.86
N PHE A 8 23.94 19.48 -10.13
CA PHE A 8 22.56 19.20 -10.52
C PHE A 8 22.16 17.75 -10.19
N GLU A 9 23.06 16.78 -10.40
CA GLU A 9 22.81 15.38 -10.02
C GLU A 9 22.69 15.20 -8.49
N ALA A 10 23.48 15.94 -7.70
CA ALA A 10 23.38 15.93 -6.23
C ALA A 10 22.05 16.50 -5.72
N LEU A 11 21.53 17.56 -6.37
CA LEU A 11 20.21 18.12 -6.07
C LEU A 11 19.08 17.16 -6.44
N ASP A 12 19.19 16.44 -7.56
CA ASP A 12 18.22 15.41 -7.97
C ASP A 12 18.18 14.24 -6.98
N CYS A 13 19.35 13.75 -6.55
CA CYS A 13 19.44 12.70 -5.52
C CYS A 13 18.73 13.10 -4.22
N THR A 14 18.92 14.35 -3.78
CA THR A 14 18.32 14.85 -2.53
C THR A 14 16.80 14.96 -2.64
N ASN A 15 16.28 15.39 -3.79
CA ASN A 15 14.84 15.51 -4.02
C ASN A 15 14.15 14.14 -4.06
N ILE A 16 14.79 13.13 -4.63
CA ILE A 16 14.23 11.77 -4.74
C ILE A 16 14.19 11.04 -3.40
N LEU A 17 15.07 11.38 -2.45
CA LEU A 17 15.07 10.77 -1.11
C LEU A 17 13.72 10.93 -0.38
N ALA A 18 13.05 12.08 -0.52
CA ALA A 18 11.73 12.28 0.10
C ALA A 18 10.68 11.30 -0.48
N ASP A 19 10.68 11.12 -1.80
CA ASP A 19 9.79 10.19 -2.50
C ASP A 19 10.10 8.72 -2.17
N VAL A 20 11.37 8.39 -1.88
CA VAL A 20 11.80 7.05 -1.43
C VAL A 20 11.12 6.67 -0.10
N TRP A 21 11.02 7.59 0.86
CA TRP A 21 10.33 7.31 2.12
C TRP A 21 8.85 6.99 1.90
N LEU A 22 8.16 7.81 1.12
CA LEU A 22 6.76 7.58 0.74
C LEU A 22 6.60 6.24 -0.01
N LEU A 23 7.55 5.89 -0.88
CA LEU A 23 7.55 4.62 -1.59
C LEU A 23 7.68 3.44 -0.63
N LEU A 24 8.61 3.51 0.33
CA LEU A 24 8.81 2.46 1.33
C LEU A 24 7.56 2.29 2.20
N ASP A 25 6.81 3.34 2.51
CA ASP A 25 5.56 3.32 3.28
C ASP A 25 4.32 2.92 2.47
N ASN A 26 4.46 2.66 1.16
CA ASN A 26 3.35 2.46 0.22
C ASN A 26 2.37 3.66 0.16
N GLU A 27 2.85 4.86 0.52
CA GLU A 27 2.09 6.12 0.48
C GLU A 27 2.40 6.95 -0.78
N CYS A 28 3.19 6.40 -1.70
CA CYS A 28 3.62 7.04 -2.94
C CYS A 28 2.56 6.90 -4.05
N ASP A 29 2.30 8.00 -4.77
CA ASP A 29 1.46 7.99 -5.97
C ASP A 29 2.16 7.29 -7.16
N PRO A 30 1.42 6.88 -8.21
CA PRO A 30 2.02 6.20 -9.35
C PRO A 30 3.10 7.00 -10.09
N GLY A 31 2.97 8.33 -10.14
CA GLY A 31 3.92 9.22 -10.80
C GLY A 31 5.22 9.34 -10.01
N ALA A 32 5.13 9.55 -8.70
CA ALA A 32 6.29 9.55 -7.82
C ALA A 32 7.01 8.18 -7.82
N ARG A 33 6.27 7.07 -7.86
CA ARG A 33 6.88 5.72 -7.98
C ARG A 33 7.69 5.58 -9.27
N ALA A 34 7.18 6.07 -10.41
CA ALA A 34 7.89 6.02 -11.67
C ALA A 34 9.17 6.88 -11.65
N ARG A 35 9.11 8.10 -11.08
CA ARG A 35 10.27 8.98 -10.93
C ARG A 35 11.37 8.35 -10.07
N VAL A 36 11.01 7.78 -8.93
CA VAL A 36 11.98 7.09 -8.05
C VAL A 36 12.61 5.90 -8.78
N GLN A 37 11.82 5.07 -9.47
CA GLN A 37 12.35 3.93 -10.21
C GLN A 37 13.35 4.38 -11.30
N GLU A 38 13.00 5.39 -12.09
CA GLU A 38 13.88 5.92 -13.14
C GLU A 38 15.20 6.45 -12.57
N HIS A 39 15.17 7.11 -11.42
CA HIS A 39 16.37 7.60 -10.76
C HIS A 39 17.23 6.45 -10.21
N LEU A 40 16.61 5.47 -9.53
CA LEU A 40 17.31 4.30 -8.99
C LEU A 40 17.97 3.46 -10.11
N ASP A 41 17.39 3.41 -11.30
CA ASP A 41 17.95 2.71 -12.46
C ASP A 41 19.21 3.42 -13.01
N LYS A 42 19.34 4.73 -12.81
CA LYS A 42 20.46 5.56 -13.32
C LYS A 42 21.53 5.86 -12.26
N CYS A 43 21.18 5.81 -10.97
CA CYS A 43 22.02 6.25 -9.87
C CYS A 43 22.32 5.10 -8.88
N PRO A 44 23.49 4.43 -8.99
CA PRO A 44 23.86 3.31 -8.11
C PRO A 44 23.95 3.67 -6.62
N SER A 45 24.40 4.89 -6.29
CA SER A 45 24.51 5.33 -4.89
C SER A 45 23.15 5.44 -4.21
N CYS A 46 22.14 5.98 -4.90
CA CYS A 46 20.78 6.01 -4.39
C CYS A 46 20.16 4.62 -4.30
N LEU A 47 20.50 3.69 -5.21
CA LEU A 47 20.09 2.29 -5.12
C LEU A 47 20.65 1.58 -3.88
N GLU A 48 21.93 1.81 -3.56
CA GLU A 48 22.54 1.30 -2.34
C GLU A 48 21.87 1.86 -1.08
N GLN A 49 21.65 3.18 -1.02
CA GLN A 49 20.95 3.83 0.09
C GLN A 49 19.52 3.30 0.25
N TYR A 50 18.77 3.20 -0.83
CA TYR A 50 17.43 2.60 -0.84
C TYR A 50 17.44 1.17 -0.26
N GLY A 51 18.42 0.36 -0.65
CA GLY A 51 18.58 -1.00 -0.15
C GLY A 51 18.85 -1.06 1.35
N ILE A 52 19.62 -0.12 1.89
CA ILE A 52 19.87 0.01 3.33
C ILE A 52 18.58 0.40 4.07
N GLU A 53 17.87 1.43 3.59
CA GLU A 53 16.63 1.89 4.21
C GLU A 53 15.55 0.81 4.23
N GLN A 54 15.42 0.04 3.14
CA GLN A 54 14.52 -1.09 3.08
C GLN A 54 14.86 -2.16 4.13
N GLN A 55 16.15 -2.47 4.31
CA GLN A 55 16.60 -3.44 5.31
C GLN A 55 16.37 -2.96 6.74
N ILE A 56 16.63 -1.68 7.01
CA ILE A 56 16.35 -1.06 8.32
C ILE A 56 14.86 -1.12 8.62
N LYS A 57 14.01 -0.72 7.67
CA LYS A 57 12.56 -0.79 7.81
C LYS A 57 12.08 -2.22 8.09
N ALA A 58 12.59 -3.21 7.37
CA ALA A 58 12.27 -4.61 7.59
C ALA A 58 12.76 -5.12 8.96
N LEU A 59 13.91 -4.66 9.43
CA LEU A 59 14.41 -4.98 10.76
C LEU A 59 13.52 -4.39 11.86
N ILE A 60 13.16 -3.11 11.75
CA ILE A 60 12.27 -2.42 12.68
C ILE A 60 10.90 -3.10 12.68
N GLY A 61 10.33 -3.42 11.52
CA GLY A 61 9.05 -4.13 11.45
C GLY A 61 9.06 -5.49 12.17
N ARG A 62 10.19 -6.21 12.13
CA ARG A 62 10.33 -7.50 12.83
C ARG A 62 10.58 -7.37 14.34
N LYS A 63 11.30 -6.33 14.77
CA LYS A 63 11.72 -6.16 16.17
C LYS A 63 10.80 -5.26 16.99
N CYS A 64 10.12 -4.34 16.33
CA CYS A 64 9.33 -3.26 16.93
C CYS A 64 7.88 -3.25 16.40
N GLY A 65 7.47 -4.22 15.57
CA GLY A 65 6.13 -4.28 14.95
C GLY A 65 4.95 -4.57 15.89
N GLY A 66 5.19 -4.62 17.20
CA GLY A 66 4.15 -4.84 18.22
C GLY A 66 3.61 -6.27 18.27
N GLU A 67 2.53 -6.45 19.04
CA GLU A 67 1.81 -7.72 19.11
C GLU A 67 0.94 -7.91 17.86
N ARG A 68 0.86 -9.16 17.36
CA ARG A 68 -0.05 -9.49 16.26
C ARG A 68 -1.48 -9.14 16.66
N ALA A 69 -2.22 -8.54 15.73
CA ALA A 69 -3.63 -8.25 15.92
C ALA A 69 -4.38 -9.53 16.36
N PRO A 70 -5.26 -9.45 17.38
CA PRO A 70 -6.02 -10.60 17.84
C PRO A 70 -6.83 -11.22 16.70
N GLN A 71 -6.90 -12.56 16.67
CA GLN A 71 -7.55 -13.31 15.59
C GLN A 71 -9.00 -12.86 15.35
N GLY A 72 -9.77 -12.65 16.42
CA GLY A 72 -11.16 -12.19 16.31
C GLY A 72 -11.32 -10.81 15.64
N LEU A 73 -10.33 -9.91 15.79
CA LEU A 73 -10.34 -8.62 15.08
C LEU A 73 -10.03 -8.81 13.60
N ALA A 74 -9.04 -9.65 13.28
CA ALA A 74 -8.67 -9.94 11.90
C ALA A 74 -9.82 -10.59 11.12
N ASP A 75 -10.54 -11.53 11.74
CA ASP A 75 -11.67 -12.21 11.09
C ASP A 75 -12.85 -11.26 10.88
N ARG A 76 -13.15 -10.41 11.87
CA ARG A 76 -14.16 -9.36 11.72
C ARG A 76 -13.80 -8.37 10.61
N LEU A 77 -12.54 -7.95 10.51
CA LEU A 77 -12.07 -7.08 9.44
C LEU A 77 -12.17 -7.74 8.07
N ARG A 78 -11.75 -9.00 7.93
CA ARG A 78 -11.88 -9.77 6.68
C ARG A 78 -13.34 -9.86 6.22
N LEU A 79 -14.26 -10.10 7.15
CA LEU A 79 -15.69 -10.11 6.87
C LEU A 79 -16.17 -8.75 6.39
N GLN A 80 -15.81 -7.67 7.09
CA GLN A 80 -16.23 -6.31 6.72
C GLN A 80 -15.63 -5.84 5.39
N ILE A 81 -14.37 -6.15 5.09
CA ILE A 81 -13.74 -5.80 3.81
C ILE A 81 -14.42 -6.53 2.65
N ARG A 82 -14.89 -7.77 2.86
CA ARG A 82 -15.62 -8.55 1.85
C ARG A 82 -17.11 -8.18 1.75
N GLN A 83 -17.61 -7.28 2.57
CA GLN A 83 -18.99 -6.82 2.47
C GLN A 83 -19.14 -5.83 1.32
N SER A 84 -19.91 -6.22 0.29
CA SER A 84 -20.33 -5.31 -0.76
C SER A 84 -21.68 -4.67 -0.39
N THR A 85 -21.78 -3.35 -0.51
CA THR A 85 -23.05 -2.63 -0.36
C THR A 85 -23.52 -2.19 -1.73
N THR A 86 -24.65 -2.75 -2.19
CA THR A 86 -25.30 -2.35 -3.44
C THR A 86 -26.35 -1.30 -3.14
N VAL A 87 -26.22 -0.12 -3.75
CA VAL A 87 -27.19 0.97 -3.64
C VAL A 87 -27.96 1.05 -4.95
N THR A 88 -29.27 0.86 -4.87
CA THR A 88 -30.18 0.91 -6.02
C THR A 88 -31.06 2.13 -5.87
N GLN A 89 -31.04 3.03 -6.86
CA GLN A 89 -31.89 4.22 -6.87
C GLN A 89 -32.91 4.08 -8.00
N THR A 90 -34.19 3.97 -7.65
CA THR A 90 -35.29 3.99 -8.62
C THR A 90 -35.88 5.39 -8.66
N THR A 91 -35.90 5.98 -9.86
CA THR A 91 -36.54 7.25 -10.15
C THR A 91 -37.80 6.95 -10.95
N ASP A 92 -38.94 6.86 -10.27
CA ASP A 92 -40.23 6.86 -10.95
C ASP A 92 -40.53 8.32 -11.36
N GLY A 93 -41.04 8.53 -12.58
CA GLY A 93 -41.13 9.81 -13.30
C GLY A 93 -41.94 10.94 -12.66
N ASP A 94 -42.25 10.84 -11.36
CA ASP A 94 -42.88 11.86 -10.54
C ASP A 94 -42.10 12.03 -9.22
N SER A 95 -40.88 12.57 -9.33
CA SER A 95 -39.97 13.12 -8.29
C SER A 95 -39.69 12.34 -6.99
N VAL A 96 -40.25 11.14 -6.77
CA VAL A 96 -39.97 10.32 -5.57
C VAL A 96 -38.84 9.34 -5.88
N SER A 97 -37.63 9.70 -5.47
CA SER A 97 -36.47 8.82 -5.56
C SER A 97 -36.48 7.82 -4.40
N ARG A 98 -36.68 6.53 -4.67
CA ARG A 98 -36.52 5.47 -3.66
C ARG A 98 -35.11 4.93 -3.72
N VAL A 99 -34.42 4.94 -2.58
CA VAL A 99 -33.09 4.35 -2.42
C VAL A 99 -33.20 3.04 -1.65
N THR A 100 -32.76 1.94 -2.26
CA THR A 100 -32.68 0.61 -1.63
C THR A 100 -31.22 0.24 -1.43
N VAL A 101 -30.82 0.04 -0.18
CA VAL A 101 -29.48 -0.38 0.20
C VAL A 101 -29.50 -1.87 0.57
N THR A 102 -28.77 -2.69 -0.18
CA THR A 102 -28.63 -4.13 0.09
C THR A 102 -27.19 -4.42 0.46
N ARG A 103 -26.99 -4.99 1.66
CA ARG A 103 -25.67 -5.37 2.16
C ARG A 103 -25.50 -6.88 2.06
N THR A 104 -24.49 -7.33 1.33
CA THR A 104 -24.22 -8.76 1.13
C THR A 104 -22.85 -9.09 1.70
N SER A 105 -22.78 -10.09 2.58
CA SER A 105 -21.53 -10.65 3.11
C SER A 105 -21.27 -12.02 2.51
N ILE A 106 -20.07 -12.24 1.97
CA ILE A 106 -19.64 -13.55 1.47
C ILE A 106 -19.04 -14.33 2.65
N THR A 107 -19.72 -15.38 3.12
CA THR A 107 -19.16 -16.32 4.10
C THR A 107 -18.29 -17.34 3.37
N ALA A 108 -16.97 -17.20 3.49
CA ALA A 108 -16.06 -18.25 3.05
C ALA A 108 -16.12 -19.40 4.08
N SER A 109 -16.53 -20.59 3.65
CA SER A 109 -16.50 -21.81 4.44
C SER A 109 -15.05 -22.17 4.80
N GLU A 110 -14.79 -22.35 6.09
CA GLU A 110 -13.50 -22.75 6.64
C GLU A 110 -13.08 -24.13 6.10
N THR A 111 -11.99 -24.17 5.35
CA THR A 111 -11.18 -25.39 5.25
C THR A 111 -10.10 -25.30 6.31
N GLU A 112 -10.23 -26.10 7.37
CA GLU A 112 -9.23 -26.27 8.42
C GLU A 112 -7.86 -26.56 7.80
N ASN A 113 -6.86 -25.73 8.11
CA ASN A 113 -5.50 -25.89 7.61
C ASN A 113 -4.65 -26.60 8.67
N PRO A 114 -4.19 -27.84 8.46
CA PRO A 114 -3.46 -28.62 9.46
C PRO A 114 -1.98 -28.21 9.43
N GLY A 115 -1.64 -27.09 10.06
CA GLY A 115 -0.28 -26.53 9.96
C GLY A 115 0.38 -26.05 11.26
N ASP A 116 -0.34 -26.03 12.40
CA ASP A 116 0.19 -25.43 13.63
C ASP A 116 0.82 -26.48 14.56
N ARG A 117 2.03 -26.93 14.21
CA ARG A 117 2.96 -27.62 15.14
C ARG A 117 4.42 -27.25 14.81
N ARG A 118 4.90 -26.15 15.39
CA ARG A 118 6.14 -26.03 16.19
C ARG A 118 6.63 -24.59 16.25
#